data_AF-A0A3D1PL69-F1
#
_entry.id   AF-A0A3D1PL69-F1
#
_cell.length_a   1.000
_cell.length_b   1.000
_cell.length_c   1.000
_cell.angle_alpha   90.00
_cell.angle_beta   90.00
_cell.angle_gamma   90.00
#
_symmetry.space_group_name_H-M   'P 1'
#
loop_
_entity.id
_entity.type
_entity.pdbx_description
1 polymer ?
#
loop_
_entity_poly.entity_id
_entity_poly.type
_entity_poly.pdbx_seq_one_letter_code
_entity_poly.pdbx_strand_id
1 'polypeptide(L)' 'MTLILPLRKVTSVHKDVSERLKKINPSLAKQVRVVLDENKAERHIRGGMATKMKYSHLNEKKRI' A
#
# COMPACT_ATOMS: atom_id res chain seq x y z
N MET A 1 19.03 -25.83 8.40
CA MET A 1 17.56 -25.65 8.59
C MET A 1 17.26 -24.18 8.79
N THR A 2 17.26 -23.40 7.71
CA THR A 2 16.92 -21.99 7.74
C THR A 2 15.40 -21.85 7.80
N LEU A 3 14.88 -21.42 8.96
CA LEU A 3 13.48 -21.08 9.13
C LEU A 3 13.19 -19.82 8.28
N ILE A 4 12.71 -20.03 7.06
CA ILE A 4 12.04 -18.99 6.27
C ILE A 4 10.73 -18.68 7.01
N LEU A 5 10.77 -17.62 7.83
CA LEU A 5 9.57 -17.01 8.40
C LEU A 5 8.63 -16.62 7.24
N PRO A 6 7.38 -17.09 7.21
CA PRO A 6 6.47 -16.76 6.13
C PRO A 6 6.21 -15.26 6.19
N LEU A 7 6.36 -14.61 5.03
CA LEU A 7 6.05 -13.20 4.79
C LEU A 7 4.83 -12.76 5.60
N ARG A 8 5.05 -11.97 6.66
CA ARG A 8 4.03 -11.23 7.42
C ARG A 8 3.48 -10.10 6.53
N LYS A 9 2.88 -10.45 5.39
CA LYS A 9 2.39 -9.53 4.34
C LYS A 9 1.00 -8.97 4.62
N VAL A 10 0.45 -9.18 5.82
CA VAL A 10 -0.56 -8.29 6.39
C VAL A 10 0.16 -7.46 7.44
N THR A 11 0.66 -6.29 7.04
CA THR A 11 1.32 -5.36 7.97
C THR A 11 0.37 -5.10 9.13
N SER A 12 0.86 -5.12 10.37
CA SER A 12 0.07 -4.88 11.58
C SER A 12 -0.87 -3.68 11.44
N VAL A 13 -0.39 -2.61 10.79
CA VAL A 13 -1.13 -1.37 10.54
C VAL A 13 -2.37 -1.59 9.66
N HIS A 14 -2.29 -2.30 8.54
CA HIS A 14 -3.45 -2.57 7.69
C HIS A 14 -4.54 -3.34 8.43
N LYS A 15 -4.16 -4.31 9.28
CA LYS A 15 -5.10 -5.09 10.08
C LYS A 15 -5.73 -4.23 11.19
N ASP A 16 -4.93 -3.39 11.84
CA ASP A 16 -5.41 -2.46 12.85
C ASP A 16 -6.41 -1.45 12.27
N VAL A 17 -6.14 -0.89 11.10
CA VAL A 17 -7.00 0.12 10.47
C VAL A 17 -8.27 -0.51 9.85
N SER A 18 -8.17 -1.69 9.24
CA SER A 18 -9.29 -2.29 8.50
C SER A 18 -10.25 -3.08 9.38
N GLU A 19 -9.75 -3.67 10.48
CA GLU A 19 -10.49 -4.60 11.33
C GLU A 19 -10.60 -4.10 12.77
N ARG A 20 -9.47 -3.75 13.41
CA ARG A 20 -9.46 -3.41 14.85
C ARG A 20 -10.11 -2.06 15.14
N LEU A 21 -9.84 -1.06 14.31
CA LEU A 21 -10.34 0.30 14.48
C LEU A 21 -11.86 0.37 14.44
N LYS A 22 -12.52 -0.45 13.61
CA LYS A 22 -13.98 -0.53 13.55
C LYS A 22 -14.61 -1.00 14.86
N LYS A 23 -13.91 -1.86 15.61
CA LYS A 23 -14.36 -2.40 16.90
C LYS A 23 -14.11 -1.43 18.06
N ILE A 24 -13.01 -0.67 18.01
CA ILE A 24 -12.61 0.26 19.07
C ILE A 24 -13.30 1.62 18.90
N ASN A 25 -13.31 2.18 17.69
CA ASN A 25 -13.87 3.50 17.41
C ASN A 25 -14.50 3.54 16.00
N PRO A 26 -15.82 3.28 15.88
CA PRO A 26 -16.51 3.25 14.60
C PRO A 26 -16.58 4.62 13.92
N SER A 27 -16.62 5.73 14.69
CA SER A 27 -16.64 7.09 14.13
C SER A 27 -15.33 7.40 13.40
N LEU A 28 -14.19 7.11 14.04
CA LEU A 28 -12.87 7.29 13.43
C LEU A 28 -12.66 6.34 12.24
N ALA A 29 -13.16 5.10 12.32
CA ALA A 29 -13.09 4.16 11.21
C ALA A 29 -13.83 4.67 9.95
N LYS A 30 -14.94 5.40 10.10
CA LYS A 30 -15.67 6.01 8.98
C LYS A 30 -14.84 7.10 8.30
N GLN A 31 -14.13 7.93 9.07
CA GLN A 31 -13.25 8.98 8.53
C GLN A 31 -12.07 8.37 7.77
N VAL A 32 -11.41 7.36 8.35
CA VAL A 32 -10.29 6.68 7.71
C VAL A 32 -10.73 5.96 6.43
N ARG A 33 -11.98 5.48 6.37
CA ARG A 33 -12.50 4.84 5.16
C ARG A 33 -12.52 5.79 3.96
N VAL A 34 -12.89 7.05 4.15
CA VAL A 34 -12.90 8.07 3.08
C VAL A 34 -11.52 8.20 2.45
N VAL A 35 -10.49 8.36 3.30
CA VAL A 35 -9.09 8.48 2.86
C VAL A 35 -8.61 7.21 2.13
N LEU A 36 -9.02 6.03 2.59
CA LEU A 36 -8.66 4.77 1.92
C LEU A 36 -9.31 4.63 0.55
N ASP A 37 -10.55 5.10 0.39
CA ASP A 37 -11.28 5.03 -0.87
C ASP A 37 -10.69 6.02 -1.89
N GLU A 38 -10.32 7.23 -1.47
CA GLU A 38 -9.56 8.20 -2.29
C GLU A 38 -8.22 7.61 -2.77
N ASN A 39 -7.43 7.07 -1.84
CA ASN A 39 -6.15 6.41 -2.16
C ASN A 39 -6.31 5.25 -3.16
N LYS A 40 -7.45 4.56 -3.10
CA LYS A 40 -7.76 3.45 -4.02
C LYS A 40 -8.14 3.97 -5.39
N ALA A 41 -8.89 5.08 -5.48
CA ALA A 41 -9.22 5.73 -6.75
C ALA A 41 -7.94 6.22 -7.46
N GLU A 42 -7.02 6.85 -6.72
CA GLU A 42 -5.76 7.38 -7.27
C GLU A 42 -4.72 6.29 -7.63
N ARG A 43 -4.95 5.04 -7.21
CA ARG A 43 -4.01 3.93 -7.42
C ARG A 43 -3.60 3.79 -8.88
N HIS A 44 -4.52 3.98 -9.81
CA HIS A 44 -4.23 3.83 -11.25
C HIS A 44 -3.27 4.91 -11.76
N ILE A 45 -3.40 6.15 -11.27
CA ILE A 45 -2.47 7.24 -11.57
C ILE A 45 -1.08 6.92 -11.02
N ARG A 46 -1.01 6.47 -9.77
CA ARG A 46 0.25 6.02 -9.14
C ARG A 46 0.86 4.82 -9.87
N GLY A 47 0.04 3.89 -10.36
CA GLY A 47 0.47 2.76 -11.18
C GLY A 47 1.10 3.20 -12.50
N GLY A 48 0.48 4.15 -13.20
CA GLY A 48 1.04 4.74 -14.42
C GLY A 48 2.39 5.40 -14.18
N MET A 49 2.50 6.19 -13.10
CA MET A 49 3.76 6.81 -12.70
C MET A 49 4.84 5.77 -12.35
N ALA A 50 4.48 4.69 -11.65
CA ALA A 50 5.41 3.61 -11.32
C ALA A 50 5.99 2.93 -12.57
N THR A 51 5.15 2.67 -13.58
CA THR A 51 5.60 2.11 -14.85
C THR A 51 6.55 3.08 -15.57
N LYS A 52 6.16 4.36 -15.69
CA LYS A 52 7.01 5.39 -16.30
C LYS A 52 8.39 5.45 -15.61
N MET A 53 8.41 5.52 -14.29
CA MET A 53 9.65 5.54 -13.50
C MET A 53 10.49 4.28 -13.73
N LYS A 54 9.90 3.08 -13.74
CA LYS A 54 10.63 1.83 -13.98
C LYS A 54 11.43 1.89 -15.28
N TYR A 55 10.80 2.33 -16.38
CA TYR A 55 11.47 2.39 -17.68
C TYR A 55 12.46 3.56 -17.80
N SER A 56 12.18 4.70 -17.18
CA SER A 56 13.15 5.80 -17.10
C SER A 56 14.43 5.39 -16.38
N HIS A 57 14.33 4.73 -15.23
CA HIS A 57 15.49 4.24 -14.48
C HIS A 57 16.24 3.12 -15.21
N LEU A 58 15.52 2.24 -15.93
CA LEU A 58 16.16 1.22 -16.76
C LEU A 58 16.93 1.82 -17.93
N ASN A 59 16.40 2.87 -18.57
CA ASN A 59 17.09 3.60 -19.63
C ASN A 59 18.35 4.31 -19.12
N GLU A 60 18.29 4.90 -17.93
CA GLU A 60 19.44 5.56 -17.30
C GLU A 60 20.54 4.55 -16.94
N LYS A 61 20.19 3.40 -16.36
CA LYS A 61 21.13 2.30 -16.10
C LYS A 61 21.74 1.67 -17.36
N LYS A 62 21.11 1.81 -18.53
CA LYS A 62 21.63 1.31 -19.81
C LYS A 62 22.65 2.25 -20.44
N ARG A 63 22.69 3.52 -20.00
CA ARG A 63 23.55 4.58 -20.51
C ARG A 63 24.83 4.75 -19.70
N ILE A 64 24.92 4.07 -18.56
CA ILE A 64 26.11 3.93 -17.71
C ILE A 64 26.71 2.56 -18.01
#